data_AF-A0A5N1IP44-F1
#
_entry.id   AF-A0A5N1IP44-F1
#
_cell.length_a   1.000
_cell.length_b   1.000
_cell.length_c   1.000
_cell.angle_alpha   90.00
_cell.angle_beta   90.00
_cell.angle_gamma   90.00
#
_symmetry.space_group_name_H-M   'P 1'
#
loop_
_entity.id
_entity.type
_entity.pdbx_description
1 polymer ?
#
loop_
_entity_poly.entity_id
_entity_poly.type
_entity_poly.pdbx_seq_one_letter_code
_entity_poly.pdbx_strand_id
1 'polypeptide(L)'
;MEQREVTDQNNTTWTCVQAYAGVSGQAAEKATDLAETSEGTVTVVCTPSGGEQTVRLELQSDWQQNLSDEALLKQLEEGKKNR
;
A
#
# COMPACT_ATOMS: atom_id res chain seq x y z
N MET A 1 0.11 -4.13 -12.74
CA MET A 1 0.50 -3.29 -11.59
C MET A 1 -0.68 -2.39 -11.29
N GLU A 2 -1.46 -2.73 -10.26
CA GLU A 2 -2.57 -1.91 -9.81
C GLU A 2 -2.05 -0.90 -8.78
N GLN A 3 -2.11 0.38 -9.14
CA GLN A 3 -1.75 1.50 -8.28
C GLN A 3 -3.02 2.30 -7.97
N ARG A 4 -3.16 2.77 -6.73
CA ARG A 4 -4.27 3.61 -6.29
C ARG A 4 -3.72 4.97 -5.89
N GLU A 5 -4.35 6.02 -6.40
CA GLU A 5 -3.99 7.40 -6.09
C GLU A 5 -5.03 8.00 -5.16
N VAL A 6 -4.58 8.53 -4.02
CA VAL A 6 -5.44 9.21 -3.04
C VAL A 6 -4.84 10.54 -2.66
N THR A 7 -5.67 11.57 -2.47
CA THR A 7 -5.19 12.91 -2.09
C THR A 7 -5.58 13.18 -0.64
N ASP A 8 -4.60 13.55 0.18
CA ASP A 8 -4.85 13.86 1.60
C ASP A 8 -5.33 15.32 1.80
N GLN A 9 -5.70 15.67 3.03
CA GLN A 9 -6.17 17.01 3.39
C GLN A 9 -5.12 18.10 3.15
N ASN A 10 -3.84 17.75 3.15
CA ASN A 10 -2.74 18.67 2.84
C ASN A 10 -2.51 18.86 1.33
N ASN A 11 -3.42 18.39 0.46
CA ASN A 11 -3.26 18.37 -1.00
C ASN A 11 -2.04 17.56 -1.47
N THR A 12 -1.55 16.62 -0.66
CA THR A 12 -0.52 15.67 -1.10
C THR A 12 -1.19 14.49 -1.77
N THR A 13 -0.90 14.28 -3.06
CA THR A 13 -1.31 13.06 -3.76
C THR A 13 -0.37 11.92 -3.38
N TRP A 14 -0.92 10.81 -2.94
CA TRP A 14 -0.26 9.57 -2.56
C TRP A 14 -0.54 8.50 -3.60
N THR A 15 0.51 7.93 -4.16
CA THR A 15 0.44 6.75 -5.03
C THR A 15 0.74 5.52 -4.20
N CYS A 16 -0.31 4.75 -3.88
CA CYS A 16 -0.24 3.49 -3.16
C CYS A 16 -0.17 2.31 -4.11
N VAL A 17 0.87 1.49 -3.97
CA VAL A 17 1.11 0.29 -4.76
C VAL A 17 1.31 -0.89 -3.84
N GLN A 18 0.72 -2.04 -4.16
CA GLN A 18 1.06 -3.26 -3.43
C GLN A 18 2.51 -3.62 -3.72
N ALA A 19 3.33 -3.74 -2.66
CA ALA A 19 4.69 -4.22 -2.77
C ALA A 19 4.67 -5.64 -3.34
N TYR A 20 5.69 -5.96 -4.15
CA TYR A 20 5.83 -7.25 -4.83
C TYR A 20 4.84 -7.56 -5.97
N ALA A 21 3.86 -6.69 -6.27
CA ALA A 21 3.00 -6.82 -7.46
C ALA A 21 3.76 -6.66 -8.81
N GLY A 22 5.07 -6.41 -8.77
CA GLY A 22 5.97 -6.31 -9.92
C GLY A 22 6.98 -7.46 -10.06
N VAL A 23 7.02 -8.43 -9.14
CA VAL A 23 7.83 -9.63 -9.35
C VAL A 23 7.11 -10.46 -10.40
N SER A 24 7.60 -10.44 -11.63
CA SER A 24 7.03 -11.20 -12.75
C SER A 24 7.98 -12.34 -13.11
N GLY A 25 7.49 -13.58 -13.04
CA GLY A 25 8.25 -14.82 -13.26
C GLY A 25 7.86 -15.93 -12.27
N GLN A 26 8.43 -17.14 -12.39
CA GLN A 26 8.17 -18.30 -11.51
C GLN A 26 8.38 -18.06 -10.01
N ALA A 27 9.00 -16.94 -9.62
CA ALA A 27 9.16 -16.51 -8.23
C ALA A 27 7.97 -15.66 -7.71
N ALA A 28 7.08 -15.20 -8.58
CA ALA A 28 5.92 -14.38 -8.27
C ALA A 28 4.87 -15.15 -7.47
N GLU A 29 4.62 -16.41 -7.83
CA GLU A 29 3.58 -17.23 -7.19
C GLU A 29 3.95 -17.53 -5.73
N LYS A 30 5.22 -17.86 -5.47
CA LYS A 30 5.73 -17.98 -4.09
C LYS A 30 5.82 -16.64 -3.37
N ALA A 31 6.10 -15.55 -4.08
CA ALA A 31 6.19 -14.22 -3.48
C ALA A 31 4.83 -13.65 -3.09
N THR A 32 3.75 -13.97 -3.83
CA THR A 32 2.38 -13.59 -3.45
C THR A 32 1.92 -14.41 -2.24
N ASP A 33 2.13 -15.73 -2.24
CA ASP A 33 1.87 -16.59 -1.07
C ASP A 33 2.74 -16.25 0.17
N LEU A 34 3.91 -15.63 -0.02
CA LEU A 34 4.77 -15.13 1.06
C LEU A 34 4.50 -13.66 1.45
N ALA A 35 3.95 -12.87 0.54
CA ALA A 35 3.63 -11.46 0.74
C ALA A 35 2.27 -11.29 1.40
N GLU A 36 1.36 -12.26 1.20
CA GLU A 36 0.27 -12.52 2.12
C GLU A 36 0.88 -13.07 3.41
N THR A 37 0.79 -12.29 4.49
CA THR A 37 1.09 -12.84 5.81
C THR A 37 0.09 -13.96 6.10
N SER A 38 0.37 -14.82 7.08
CA SER A 38 -0.61 -15.82 7.53
C SER A 38 -1.94 -15.20 8.02
N GLU A 39 -2.02 -13.88 8.14
CA GLU A 39 -3.21 -13.09 8.49
C GLU A 39 -3.96 -12.52 7.26
N GLY A 40 -3.53 -12.83 6.03
CA GLY A 40 -4.17 -12.35 4.80
C GLY A 40 -3.90 -10.87 4.49
N THR A 41 -2.84 -10.30 5.07
CA THR A 41 -2.41 -8.92 4.79
C THR A 41 -1.29 -8.90 3.74
N VAL A 42 -1.31 -7.87 2.89
CA VAL A 42 -0.29 -7.54 1.91
C VAL A 42 0.42 -6.24 2.30
N THR A 43 1.70 -6.15 1.97
CA THR A 43 2.44 -4.91 2.13
C THR A 43 2.07 -3.94 1.01
N VAL A 44 1.70 -2.71 1.37
CA VAL A 44 1.38 -1.62 0.44
C VAL A 44 2.36 -0.47 0.69
N VAL A 45 2.99 0.01 -0.38
CA VAL A 45 3.92 1.14 -0.37
C VAL A 45 3.18 2.34 -0.93
N CYS A 46 3.06 3.40 -0.13
CA CYS A 46 2.47 4.66 -0.55
C CYS A 46 3.56 5.73 -0.67
N THR A 47 3.68 6.30 -1.87
CA THR A 47 4.66 7.34 -2.19
C THR A 47 3.94 8.67 -2.40
N PRO A 48 4.32 9.73 -1.69
CA PRO A 48 3.78 11.07 -1.92
C PRO A 48 4.40 11.73 -3.16
N SER A 49 3.58 12.46 -3.91
CA SER A 49 3.93 13.18 -5.15
C SER A 49 4.92 14.34 -4.96
N GLY A 50 5.25 14.71 -3.72
CA GLY A 50 6.15 15.82 -3.38
C GLY A 50 7.60 15.43 -3.07
N GLY A 51 8.00 14.17 -3.24
CA GLY A 51 9.33 13.69 -2.85
C GLY A 51 9.53 13.51 -1.35
N GLU A 52 8.43 13.57 -0.58
CA GLU A 52 8.42 13.19 0.82
C GLU A 52 8.65 11.68 0.99
N GLN A 53 8.84 11.25 2.24
CA GLN A 53 9.21 9.87 2.52
C GLN A 53 8.08 8.88 2.22
N THR A 54 8.44 7.75 1.63
CA THR A 54 7.56 6.61 1.41
C THR A 54 7.08 6.02 2.74
N VAL A 55 5.80 5.66 2.78
CA VAL A 55 5.18 4.98 3.92
C VAL A 55 4.84 3.55 3.49
N ARG A 56 5.21 2.57 4.33
CA ARG A 56 4.77 1.18 4.16
C ARG A 56 3.63 0.90 5.12
N LEU A 57 2.56 0.34 4.57
CA LEU A 57 1.39 -0.10 5.29
C LEU A 57 1.23 -1.60 5.10
N GLU A 58 0.63 -2.24 6.10
CA GLU A 58 0.17 -3.61 5.99
C GLU A 58 -1.35 -3.57 5.94
N LEU A 59 -1.92 -3.93 4.80
CA LEU A 59 -3.36 -3.84 4.54
C LEU A 59 -3.87 -5.22 4.14
N GLN A 60 -5.17 -5.48 4.24
CA GLN A 60 -5.74 -6.74 3.76
C GLN A 60 -5.51 -6.92 2.25
N SER A 61 -5.37 -8.15 1.75
CA SER A 61 -5.11 -8.41 0.32
C SER A 61 -6.18 -7.82 -0.61
N ASP A 62 -7.41 -7.68 -0.13
CA ASP A 62 -8.55 -7.07 -0.81
C ASP A 62 -8.69 -5.55 -0.59
N TRP A 63 -7.67 -4.88 -0.04
CA TRP A 63 -7.70 -3.43 0.25
C TRP A 63 -8.09 -2.57 -0.96
N GLN A 64 -7.73 -2.97 -2.18
CA GLN A 64 -8.10 -2.20 -3.37
C GLN A 64 -9.62 -2.13 -3.59
N GLN A 65 -10.34 -3.17 -3.16
CA GLN A 65 -11.79 -3.30 -3.35
C GLN A 65 -12.58 -2.91 -2.10
N ASN A 66 -12.08 -3.26 -0.91
CA ASN A 66 -12.81 -3.07 0.36
C ASN A 66 -12.34 -1.87 1.19
N LEU A 67 -11.15 -1.32 0.92
CA LEU A 67 -10.67 -0.15 1.65
C LEU A 67 -11.09 1.14 0.93
N SER A 68 -11.79 2.02 1.64
CA SER A 68 -12.11 3.36 1.14
C SER A 68 -10.89 4.27 1.17
N ASP A 69 -10.90 5.33 0.35
CA ASP A 69 -9.80 6.31 0.29
C ASP A 69 -9.55 6.96 1.67
N GLU A 70 -10.62 7.31 2.39
CA GLU A 70 -10.53 7.88 3.75
C GLU A 70 -9.87 6.92 4.75
N ALA A 71 -10.18 5.61 4.66
CA ALA A 71 -9.58 4.60 5.52
C ALA A 71 -8.10 4.39 5.17
N LEU A 72 -7.75 4.41 3.89
CA LEU A 72 -6.36 4.34 3.42
C LEU A 72 -5.55 5.56 3.89
N LEU A 73 -6.12 6.76 3.80
CA LEU A 73 -5.50 7.98 4.32
C LEU A 73 -5.29 7.91 5.84
N LYS A 74 -6.24 7.38 6.59
CA LYS A 74 -6.08 7.17 8.03
C LYS A 74 -4.92 6.21 8.34
N GLN A 75 -4.83 5.09 7.62
CA GLN A 75 -3.70 4.16 7.75
C GLN A 75 -2.37 4.84 7.41
N LEU A 76 -2.35 5.68 6.36
CA LEU A 76 -1.18 6.50 6.02
C LEU A 76 -0.77 7.44 7.14
N GLU A 77 -1.71 8.13 7.78
CA GLU A 77 -1.44 9.00 8.93
C GLU A 77 -0.89 8.22 10.13
N GLU A 78 -1.46 7.05 10.43
CA GLU A 78 -0.97 6.17 11.49
C GLU A 78 0.45 5.66 11.19
N GLY A 79 0.72 5.26 9.94
CA GLY A 79 2.05 4.84 9.47
C GLY A 79 3.08 5.97 9.48
N LYS A 80 2.67 7.23 9.27
CA LYS A 80 3.54 8.41 9.46
C LYS A 80 3.87 8.66 10.92
N LYS A 81 2.90 8.44 11.83
CA LYS A 81 3.00 8.76 13.26
C LYS A 81 3.81 7.74 14.06
N ASN A 82 3.78 6.47 13.69
CA ASN A 82 4.48 5.39 14.40
C ASN A 82 5.99 5.30 14.07
N ARG A 83 6.62 6.48 13.91
CA ARG A 83 8.06 6.65 13.68
C ARG A 83 8.78 7.15 14.92
#